data_AF-A0A165DSI4-F1
#
_entry.id   AF-A0A165DSI4-F1
#
_cell.length_a   1.000
_cell.length_b   1.000
_cell.length_c   1.000
_cell.angle_alpha   90.00
_cell.angle_beta   90.00
_cell.angle_gamma   90.00
#
_symmetry.space_group_name_H-M   'P 1'
#
loop_
_entity.id
_entity.type
_entity.pdbx_description
1 polymer ?
#
loop_
_entity_poly.entity_id
_entity_poly.type
_entity_poly.pdbx_seq_one_letter_code
_entity_poly.pdbx_strand_id
1 'polypeptide(L)'
;MDEGGMHLFGPSSEREWKTAITDILSALNNHIMLWTNRTTGLHVHVAPGISQPWSPADLRKIALLFVLLEDQVDLYHAAHRWKPNPRNERFIASMRKSRFCAGMTKLQLGESILQMRSWEELAALVNPNPDGGTRTPYSRYYKVNFTAIGKHGTVEFRQHEGTLDLQQIFTWAETVLALVRLAMGTEERALLQLCLSNVQIFDVLAMAN
;
A
#
# COMPACT_ATOMS: atom_id res chain seq x y z
N MET A 1 -8.62 -15.97 14.91
CA MET A 1 -7.99 -16.64 13.75
C MET A 1 -6.62 -16.01 13.63
N ASP A 2 -5.58 -16.78 13.93
CA ASP A 2 -4.20 -16.34 13.76
C ASP A 2 -3.93 -16.14 12.27
N GLU A 3 -3.47 -14.94 11.92
CA GLU A 3 -3.02 -14.64 10.57
C GLU A 3 -1.58 -15.09 10.43
N GLY A 4 -1.37 -16.13 9.62
CA GLY A 4 -0.03 -16.51 9.17
C GLY A 4 0.53 -15.40 8.29
N GLY A 5 1.32 -14.51 8.88
CA GLY A 5 2.09 -13.48 8.21
C GLY A 5 3.43 -13.30 8.94
N MET A 6 4.53 -13.26 8.19
CA MET A 6 5.85 -13.00 8.74
C MET A 6 6.14 -11.50 8.63
N HIS A 7 6.31 -10.84 9.78
CA HIS A 7 6.69 -9.44 9.85
C HIS A 7 8.20 -9.32 10.04
N LEU A 8 8.89 -8.69 9.09
CA LEU A 8 10.32 -8.42 9.18
C LEU A 8 10.55 -6.95 9.47
N PHE A 9 11.27 -6.66 10.56
CA PHE A 9 11.72 -5.32 10.93
C PHE A 9 13.15 -5.16 10.40
N GLY A 10 13.36 -4.30 9.41
CA GLY A 10 14.69 -3.99 8.88
C GLY A 10 15.36 -2.85 9.67
N PRO A 11 16.65 -2.94 10.04
CA PRO A 11 17.45 -1.79 10.47
C PRO A 11 17.80 -0.89 9.28
N SER A 12 18.33 0.28 9.60
CA SER A 12 18.48 1.49 8.78
C SER A 12 19.38 1.42 7.53
N SER A 13 19.69 0.25 6.96
CA SER A 13 20.47 0.14 5.71
C SER A 13 19.87 -0.86 4.70
N GLU A 14 19.91 -0.51 3.41
CA GLU A 14 19.34 -1.32 2.32
C GLU A 14 19.95 -2.72 2.19
N ARG A 15 21.21 -2.90 2.62
CA ARG A 15 21.91 -4.19 2.55
C ARG A 15 21.46 -5.18 3.62
N GLU A 16 21.04 -4.69 4.79
CA GLU A 16 20.73 -5.56 5.94
C GLU A 16 19.39 -6.28 5.78
N TRP A 17 18.33 -5.58 5.33
CA TRP A 17 17.01 -6.21 5.23
C TRP A 17 16.91 -7.20 4.06
N LYS A 18 17.57 -6.94 2.92
CA LYS A 18 17.63 -7.87 1.78
C LYS A 18 18.37 -9.15 2.14
N THR A 19 19.47 -9.02 2.88
CA THR A 19 20.23 -10.18 3.39
C THR A 19 19.36 -11.00 4.34
N ALA A 20 18.69 -10.35 5.30
CA ALA A 20 17.79 -11.04 6.23
C ALA A 20 16.65 -11.81 5.53
N ILE A 21 16.00 -11.21 4.51
CA ILE A 21 14.97 -11.91 3.72
C ILE A 21 15.58 -13.11 2.97
N THR A 22 16.76 -12.93 2.37
CA THR A 22 17.47 -13.99 1.64
C THR A 22 17.79 -15.16 2.57
N ASP A 23 18.33 -14.89 3.75
CA ASP A 23 18.71 -15.90 4.73
C ASP A 23 17.48 -16.66 5.24
N ILE A 24 16.38 -15.97 5.51
CA ILE A 24 15.14 -16.60 5.97
C ILE A 24 14.53 -17.49 4.89
N LEU A 25 14.40 -17.00 3.66
CA LEU A 25 13.86 -17.81 2.56
C LEU A 25 14.75 -19.01 2.26
N SER A 26 16.08 -18.84 2.33
CA SER A 26 17.03 -19.94 2.18
C SER A 26 16.88 -20.97 3.29
N ALA A 27 16.79 -20.54 4.54
CA ALA A 27 16.59 -21.43 5.69
C ALA A 27 15.27 -22.20 5.58
N LEU A 28 14.17 -21.53 5.23
CA LEU A 28 12.87 -22.17 5.04
C LEU A 28 12.92 -23.18 3.90
N ASN A 29 13.49 -22.82 2.75
CA ASN A 29 13.54 -23.70 1.58
C ASN A 29 14.44 -24.94 1.81
N ASN A 30 15.40 -24.87 2.74
CA ASN A 30 16.23 -26.02 3.14
C ASN A 30 15.49 -27.02 4.04
N HIS A 31 14.41 -26.62 4.69
CA HIS A 31 13.71 -27.45 5.68
C HIS A 31 12.26 -27.80 5.29
N ILE A 32 11.62 -26.95 4.48
CA ILE A 32 10.23 -27.11 4.05
C ILE A 32 10.06 -26.72 2.58
N MET A 33 9.12 -27.38 1.90
CA MET A 33 8.72 -26.98 0.56
C MET A 33 7.81 -25.74 0.65
N LEU A 34 8.32 -24.60 0.19
CA LEU A 34 7.52 -23.39 0.05
C LEU A 34 6.75 -23.41 -1.27
N TRP A 35 5.49 -22.98 -1.24
CA TRP A 35 4.66 -22.87 -2.44
C TRP A 35 3.75 -21.65 -2.35
N THR A 36 3.60 -20.96 -3.48
CA THR A 36 2.68 -19.83 -3.63
C THR A 36 1.68 -20.11 -4.74
N ASN A 37 0.52 -19.48 -4.65
CA ASN A 37 -0.52 -19.57 -5.67
C ASN A 37 -1.18 -18.20 -5.86
N ARG A 38 -2.16 -18.12 -6.77
CA ARG A 38 -2.90 -16.87 -7.07
C ARG A 38 -3.65 -16.27 -5.87
N THR A 39 -3.79 -17.04 -4.81
CA THR A 39 -4.48 -16.70 -3.57
C THR A 39 -3.52 -16.10 -2.53
N THR A 40 -2.24 -16.43 -2.62
CA THR A 40 -1.16 -15.90 -1.78
C THR A 40 -0.88 -14.43 -2.16
N GLY A 41 -0.68 -13.57 -1.17
CA GLY A 41 -0.28 -12.17 -1.37
C GLY A 41 1.05 -11.87 -0.69
N LEU A 42 1.82 -10.96 -1.27
CA LEU A 42 2.99 -10.35 -0.63
C LEU A 42 2.58 -8.98 -0.11
N HIS A 43 2.73 -8.75 1.19
CA HIS A 43 2.40 -7.46 1.80
C HIS A 43 3.68 -6.75 2.23
N VAL A 44 3.77 -5.45 1.94
CA VAL A 44 4.86 -4.58 2.41
C VAL A 44 4.28 -3.62 3.44
N HIS A 45 4.94 -3.48 4.58
CA HIS A 45 4.56 -2.53 5.62
C HIS A 45 5.60 -1.42 5.69
N VAL A 46 5.15 -0.17 5.67
CA VAL A 46 6.04 1.00 5.82
C VAL A 46 5.65 1.78 7.07
N ALA A 47 6.64 2.13 7.88
CA ALA A 47 6.55 3.01 9.03
C ALA A 47 7.39 4.28 8.78
N PRO A 48 7.11 5.41 9.44
CA PRO A 48 7.86 6.65 9.25
C PRO A 48 9.22 6.62 9.96
N GLY A 49 9.44 5.65 10.84
CA GLY A 49 10.68 5.44 11.59
C GLY A 49 10.42 4.69 12.89
N ILE A 50 11.49 4.28 13.58
CA ILE A 50 11.39 3.64 14.89
C ILE A 50 10.77 4.63 15.88
N SER A 51 9.67 4.23 16.51
CA SER A 51 8.94 5.02 17.52
C SER A 51 8.42 6.37 17.03
N GLN A 52 8.34 6.59 15.71
CA GLN A 52 7.73 7.79 15.14
C GLN A 52 6.29 7.49 14.69
N PRO A 53 5.29 8.29 15.09
CA PRO A 53 3.95 8.17 14.56
C PRO A 53 3.87 8.81 13.17
N TRP A 54 2.94 8.32 12.34
CA TRP A 54 2.58 9.00 11.11
C TRP A 54 1.89 10.33 11.42
N SER A 55 2.29 11.41 10.75
CA SER A 55 1.47 12.63 10.75
C SER A 55 0.26 12.47 9.82
N PRO A 56 -0.87 13.14 10.07
CA PRO A 56 -1.99 13.14 9.14
C PRO A 56 -1.59 13.61 7.72
N ALA A 57 -0.69 14.59 7.62
CA ALA A 57 -0.20 15.08 6.33
C ALA A 57 0.53 13.99 5.53
N ASP A 58 1.38 13.20 6.20
CA ASP A 58 2.08 12.10 5.54
C ASP A 58 1.12 11.05 4.99
N LEU A 59 0.09 10.70 5.76
CA LEU A 59 -0.91 9.73 5.33
C LEU A 59 -1.72 10.23 4.14
N ARG A 60 -2.09 11.52 4.13
CA ARG A 60 -2.77 12.13 2.98
C ARG A 60 -1.90 12.10 1.73
N LYS A 61 -0.60 12.38 1.84
CA LYS A 61 0.35 12.31 0.72
C LYS A 61 0.43 10.89 0.13
N ILE A 62 0.51 9.87 0.98
CA ILE A 62 0.48 8.47 0.54
C ILE A 62 -0.85 8.16 -0.15
N ALA A 63 -1.98 8.58 0.44
CA ALA A 63 -3.30 8.35 -0.14
C ALA A 63 -3.47 9.04 -1.50
N LEU A 64 -3.03 10.30 -1.64
CA LEU A 64 -3.08 11.01 -2.93
C LEU A 64 -2.42 10.20 -4.04
N LEU A 65 -1.21 9.72 -3.79
CA LEU A 65 -0.45 8.95 -4.78
C LEU A 65 -1.15 7.63 -5.12
N PHE A 66 -1.42 6.79 -4.11
CA PHE A 66 -1.90 5.42 -4.33
C PHE A 66 -3.37 5.32 -4.70
N VAL A 67 -4.19 6.33 -4.38
CA VAL A 67 -5.61 6.37 -4.75
C VAL A 67 -5.81 7.04 -6.11
N LEU A 68 -5.12 8.15 -6.40
CA LEU A 68 -5.31 8.87 -7.66
C LEU A 68 -4.56 8.26 -8.84
N LEU A 69 -3.49 7.50 -8.57
CA LEU A 69 -2.72 6.76 -9.57
C LEU A 69 -2.93 5.24 -9.47
N GLU A 70 -3.98 4.78 -8.77
CA GLU A 70 -4.21 3.35 -8.49
C GLU A 70 -4.18 2.49 -9.77
N ASP A 71 -4.87 2.93 -10.83
CA ASP A 71 -4.92 2.19 -12.11
C ASP A 71 -3.53 2.06 -12.76
N GLN A 72 -2.62 3.03 -12.55
CA GLN A 72 -1.25 2.94 -13.06
C GLN A 72 -0.40 1.99 -12.22
N VAL A 73 -0.54 2.04 -10.88
CA VAL A 73 0.13 1.11 -9.96
C VAL A 73 -0.32 -0.33 -10.23
N ASP A 74 -1.59 -0.54 -10.57
CA ASP A 74 -2.13 -1.86 -10.93
C ASP A 74 -1.39 -2.51 -12.11
N LEU A 75 -0.92 -1.73 -13.08
CA LEU A 75 -0.22 -2.25 -14.26
C LEU A 75 1.12 -2.92 -13.94
N TYR A 76 1.69 -2.66 -12.76
CA TYR A 76 2.91 -3.33 -12.28
C TYR A 76 2.62 -4.70 -11.66
N HIS A 77 1.35 -5.09 -11.56
CA HIS A 77 0.92 -6.31 -10.91
C HIS A 77 0.24 -7.25 -11.89
N ALA A 78 0.32 -8.56 -11.60
CA ALA A 78 -0.36 -9.56 -12.41
C ALA A 78 -1.87 -9.26 -12.53
N ALA A 79 -2.43 -9.48 -13.71
CA ALA A 79 -3.81 -9.14 -14.02
C ALA A 79 -4.84 -9.67 -13.01
N HIS A 80 -4.57 -10.83 -12.41
CA HIS A 80 -5.47 -11.41 -11.41
C HIS A 80 -5.47 -10.70 -10.06
N ARG A 81 -4.57 -9.75 -9.82
CA ARG A 81 -4.51 -8.91 -8.60
C ARG A 81 -5.33 -7.63 -8.71
N TRP A 82 -5.56 -7.13 -9.92
CA TRP A 82 -6.30 -5.88 -10.12
C TRP A 82 -7.59 -6.01 -10.94
N LYS A 83 -7.71 -7.03 -11.80
CA LYS A 83 -8.96 -7.27 -12.52
C LYS A 83 -10.08 -7.59 -11.51
N PRO A 84 -11.27 -6.97 -11.66
CA PRO A 84 -12.41 -7.25 -10.80
C PRO A 84 -12.73 -8.74 -10.78
N ASN A 85 -12.84 -9.29 -9.57
CA ASN A 85 -13.37 -10.61 -9.30
C ASN A 85 -13.78 -10.66 -7.82
N PRO A 86 -14.69 -11.60 -7.43
CA PRO A 86 -15.22 -11.64 -6.07
C PRO A 86 -14.16 -11.76 -4.97
N ARG A 87 -13.02 -12.38 -5.28
CA ARG A 87 -11.91 -12.53 -4.33
C ARG A 87 -11.19 -11.19 -4.13
N ASN A 88 -10.85 -10.49 -5.22
CA ASN A 88 -10.15 -9.21 -5.12
C ASN A 88 -11.01 -8.17 -4.41
N GLU A 89 -12.31 -8.12 -4.73
CA GLU A 89 -13.28 -7.25 -4.07
C GLU A 89 -13.40 -7.54 -2.56
N ARG A 90 -13.09 -8.77 -2.14
CA ARG A 90 -13.15 -9.17 -0.73
C ARG A 90 -11.85 -8.98 0.05
N PHE A 91 -10.68 -9.09 -0.60
CA PHE A 91 -9.40 -9.18 0.12
C PHE A 91 -8.37 -8.10 -0.26
N ILE A 92 -8.51 -7.46 -1.42
CA ILE A 92 -7.62 -6.42 -1.98
C ILE A 92 -8.41 -5.42 -2.82
N ALA A 93 -9.51 -4.90 -2.25
CA ALA A 93 -10.42 -4.01 -2.96
C ALA A 93 -9.73 -2.71 -3.40
N SER A 94 -10.22 -2.15 -4.51
CA SER A 94 -9.80 -0.84 -4.99
C SER A 94 -10.24 0.26 -4.01
N MET A 95 -9.31 1.15 -3.64
CA MET A 95 -9.64 2.35 -2.87
C MET A 95 -10.34 3.35 -3.78
N ARG A 96 -9.84 3.51 -5.02
CA ARG A 96 -10.38 4.44 -6.01
C ARG A 96 -11.83 4.14 -6.39
N LYS A 97 -12.20 2.86 -6.44
CA LYS A 97 -13.55 2.37 -6.76
C LYS A 97 -14.38 2.06 -5.51
N SER A 98 -13.91 2.45 -4.32
CA SER A 98 -14.69 2.31 -3.08
C SER A 98 -15.93 3.20 -3.11
N ARG A 99 -16.94 2.87 -2.29
CA ARG A 99 -18.27 3.52 -2.32
C ARG A 99 -18.25 5.04 -2.15
N PHE A 100 -17.27 5.59 -1.45
CA PHE A 100 -17.13 7.04 -1.24
C PHE A 100 -16.26 7.71 -2.31
N CYS A 101 -15.40 6.95 -2.98
CA CYS A 101 -14.45 7.48 -3.95
C CYS A 101 -14.96 7.38 -5.40
N ALA A 102 -15.76 6.35 -5.73
CA ALA A 102 -16.07 5.96 -7.11
C ALA A 102 -16.74 7.05 -7.95
N GLY A 103 -17.60 7.88 -7.34
CA GLY A 103 -18.32 8.96 -8.01
C GLY A 103 -17.56 10.29 -8.11
N MET A 104 -16.43 10.44 -7.41
CA MET A 104 -15.68 11.70 -7.37
C MET A 104 -14.69 11.78 -8.54
N THR A 105 -14.48 12.97 -9.11
CA THR A 105 -13.32 13.22 -9.98
C THR A 105 -12.00 13.12 -9.19
N LYS A 106 -10.86 13.00 -9.87
CA LYS A 106 -9.55 13.01 -9.19
C LYS A 106 -9.36 14.27 -8.34
N LEU A 107 -9.78 15.43 -8.82
CA LEU A 107 -9.69 16.69 -8.09
C LEU A 107 -10.58 16.67 -6.84
N GLN A 108 -11.85 16.29 -6.97
CA GLN A 108 -12.77 16.21 -5.82
C GLN A 108 -12.27 15.24 -4.75
N LEU A 109 -11.78 14.07 -5.16
CA LEU A 109 -11.23 13.09 -4.23
C LEU A 109 -9.94 13.58 -3.60
N GLY A 110 -9.04 14.20 -4.37
CA GLY A 110 -7.81 14.81 -3.88
C GLY A 110 -8.08 15.88 -2.81
N GLU A 111 -9.00 16.80 -3.08
CA GLU A 111 -9.42 17.80 -2.07
C GLU A 111 -10.04 17.15 -0.85
N SER A 112 -10.86 16.10 -1.02
CA SER A 112 -11.44 15.36 0.11
C SER A 112 -10.36 14.70 0.98
N ILE A 113 -9.36 14.07 0.36
CA ILE A 113 -8.20 13.50 1.06
C ILE A 113 -7.49 14.58 1.86
N LEU A 114 -7.22 15.75 1.27
CA LEU A 114 -6.54 16.88 1.92
C LEU A 114 -7.23 17.41 3.19
N GLN A 115 -8.53 17.14 3.37
CA GLN A 115 -9.27 17.57 4.57
C GLN A 115 -9.17 16.59 5.75
N MET A 116 -8.68 15.36 5.55
CA MET A 116 -8.67 14.33 6.59
C MET A 116 -7.68 14.67 7.70
N ARG A 117 -8.10 14.60 8.96
CA ARG A 117 -7.32 15.05 10.13
C ARG A 117 -6.74 13.93 10.97
N SER A 118 -7.16 12.70 10.72
CA SER A 118 -6.64 11.51 11.37
C SER A 118 -6.56 10.33 10.40
N TRP A 119 -5.86 9.27 10.81
CA TRP A 119 -5.80 8.05 10.02
C TRP A 119 -7.16 7.35 9.96
N GLU A 120 -7.99 7.47 10.99
CA GLU A 120 -9.35 6.92 11.04
C GLU A 120 -10.28 7.60 10.03
N GLU A 121 -10.25 8.94 9.96
CA GLU A 121 -11.01 9.69 8.97
C GLU A 121 -10.58 9.31 7.54
N LEU A 122 -9.27 9.28 7.30
CA LEU A 122 -8.72 8.87 6.02
C LEU A 122 -9.12 7.43 5.66
N ALA A 123 -8.97 6.48 6.59
CA ALA A 123 -9.36 5.09 6.38
C ALA A 123 -10.87 4.96 6.14
N ALA A 124 -11.71 5.74 6.82
CA ALA A 124 -13.15 5.75 6.58
C ALA A 124 -13.49 6.24 5.16
N LEU A 125 -12.70 7.15 4.60
CA LEU A 125 -12.86 7.65 3.23
C LEU A 125 -12.37 6.63 2.18
N VAL A 126 -11.13 6.15 2.29
CA VAL A 126 -10.46 5.37 1.23
C VAL A 126 -10.46 3.86 1.45
N ASN A 127 -10.71 3.41 2.69
CA ASN A 127 -10.87 2.01 3.06
C ASN A 127 -12.23 1.73 3.72
N PRO A 128 -13.38 2.21 3.19
CA PRO A 128 -14.64 2.11 3.90
C PRO A 128 -15.05 0.66 4.13
N ASN A 129 -15.69 0.39 5.27
CA ASN A 129 -16.31 -0.91 5.50
C ASN A 129 -17.42 -1.13 4.45
N PRO A 130 -17.37 -2.20 3.62
CA PRO A 130 -18.32 -2.42 2.54
C PRO A 130 -19.78 -2.40 3.01
N ASP A 131 -20.04 -2.99 4.17
CA ASP A 131 -21.40 -3.17 4.71
C ASP A 131 -21.93 -1.91 5.41
N GLY A 132 -21.13 -0.85 5.52
CA GLY A 132 -21.54 0.34 6.29
C GLY A 132 -21.66 0.09 7.78
N GLY A 133 -20.99 -0.95 8.27
CA GLY A 133 -21.07 -1.41 9.65
C GLY A 133 -20.87 -0.27 10.65
N THR A 134 -21.83 -0.15 11.58
CA THR A 134 -21.90 0.93 12.58
C THR A 134 -20.80 0.85 13.64
N ARG A 135 -20.13 -0.30 13.80
CA ARG A 135 -19.05 -0.51 14.78
C ARG A 135 -17.65 -0.15 14.28
N THR A 136 -17.35 -0.37 13.00
CA THR A 136 -16.05 -0.05 12.40
C THR A 136 -16.26 0.55 11.01
N PRO A 137 -16.01 1.86 10.82
CA PRO A 137 -16.35 2.55 9.57
C PRO A 137 -15.42 2.19 8.40
N TYR A 138 -14.31 1.52 8.68
CA TYR A 138 -13.29 1.10 7.72
C TYR A 138 -13.01 -0.41 7.76
N SER A 139 -12.32 -0.92 6.75
CA SER A 139 -11.92 -2.32 6.58
C SER A 139 -10.48 -2.42 6.09
N ARG A 140 -9.78 -3.48 6.48
CA ARG A 140 -8.39 -3.73 6.06
C ARG A 140 -8.21 -4.27 4.64
N TYR A 141 -9.31 -4.68 4.00
CA TYR A 141 -9.28 -5.49 2.77
C TYR A 141 -9.20 -4.64 1.50
N TYR A 142 -8.30 -3.65 1.50
CA TYR A 142 -8.04 -2.76 0.38
C TYR A 142 -6.59 -2.88 -0.07
N LYS A 143 -6.32 -2.51 -1.33
CA LYS A 143 -4.98 -2.55 -1.94
C LYS A 143 -3.91 -1.86 -1.09
N VAL A 144 -4.21 -0.67 -0.57
CA VAL A 144 -3.43 -0.02 0.49
C VAL A 144 -4.33 0.11 1.71
N ASN A 145 -3.87 -0.41 2.83
CA ASN A 145 -4.61 -0.53 4.07
C ASN A 145 -4.06 0.44 5.12
N PHE A 146 -4.79 1.52 5.37
CA PHE A 146 -4.48 2.49 6.41
C PHE A 146 -4.93 2.03 7.81
N THR A 147 -5.77 1.00 7.92
CA THR A 147 -6.19 0.47 9.23
C THR A 147 -5.04 -0.26 9.96
N ALA A 148 -3.97 -0.61 9.24
CA ALA A 148 -2.77 -1.19 9.84
C ALA A 148 -2.07 -0.21 10.80
N ILE A 149 -2.34 1.10 10.70
CA ILE A 149 -1.77 2.13 11.57
C ILE A 149 -2.18 1.88 13.02
N GLY A 150 -3.47 1.66 13.28
CA GLY A 150 -3.98 1.45 14.65
C GLY A 150 -3.43 0.20 15.35
N LYS A 151 -2.98 -0.81 14.59
CA LYS A 151 -2.46 -2.07 15.15
C LYS A 151 -0.93 -2.17 15.11
N HIS A 152 -0.30 -1.64 14.07
CA HIS A 152 1.10 -1.88 13.75
C HIS A 152 1.90 -0.58 13.53
N GLY A 153 1.26 0.59 13.55
CA GLY A 153 1.92 1.86 13.23
C GLY A 153 2.42 1.97 11.79
N THR A 154 1.91 1.14 10.88
CA THR A 154 2.38 1.04 9.48
C THR A 154 1.25 1.25 8.48
N VAL A 155 1.60 1.67 7.27
CA VAL A 155 0.73 1.54 6.09
C VAL A 155 1.06 0.21 5.41
N GLU A 156 0.04 -0.63 5.16
CA GLU A 156 0.18 -1.96 4.56
C GLU A 156 -0.18 -1.91 3.06
N PHE A 157 0.73 -2.31 2.20
CA PHE A 157 0.59 -2.40 0.74
C PHE A 157 0.39 -3.85 0.31
N ARG A 158 -0.72 -4.16 -0.35
CA ARG A 158 -1.24 -5.53 -0.56
C ARG A 158 -1.41 -5.91 -2.03
N GLN A 159 -0.97 -5.06 -2.96
CA GLN A 159 -1.20 -5.27 -4.40
C GLN A 159 -0.48 -6.51 -4.94
N HIS A 160 0.73 -6.81 -4.47
CA HIS A 160 1.59 -7.85 -5.04
C HIS A 160 1.13 -9.27 -4.75
N GLU A 161 1.29 -10.15 -5.74
CA GLU A 161 1.06 -11.59 -5.59
C GLU A 161 2.13 -12.23 -4.70
N GLY A 162 1.78 -13.31 -4.02
CA GLY A 162 2.76 -14.06 -3.25
C GLY A 162 3.80 -14.68 -4.17
N THR A 163 5.07 -14.43 -3.91
CA THR A 163 6.20 -14.96 -4.69
C THR A 163 7.32 -15.42 -3.77
N LEU A 164 8.14 -16.35 -4.25
CA LEU A 164 9.39 -16.78 -3.63
C LEU A 164 10.61 -16.22 -4.36
N ASP A 165 10.39 -15.49 -5.45
CA ASP A 165 11.43 -14.81 -6.21
C ASP A 165 11.91 -13.58 -5.42
N LEU A 166 13.13 -13.67 -4.90
CA LEU A 166 13.79 -12.61 -4.13
C LEU A 166 13.85 -11.29 -4.90
N GLN A 167 14.09 -11.32 -6.21
CA GLN A 167 14.20 -10.11 -7.01
C GLN A 167 12.86 -9.39 -7.10
N GLN A 168 11.75 -10.12 -7.27
CA GLN A 168 10.41 -9.55 -7.27
C GLN A 168 10.04 -8.99 -5.89
N ILE A 169 10.38 -9.69 -4.81
CA ILE A 169 10.16 -9.21 -3.43
C ILE A 169 10.89 -7.88 -3.22
N PHE A 170 12.18 -7.82 -3.58
CA PHE A 170 12.98 -6.61 -3.42
C PHE A 170 12.47 -5.46 -4.28
N THR A 171 12.18 -5.74 -5.55
CA THR A 171 11.67 -4.74 -6.49
C THR A 171 10.37 -4.12 -5.98
N TRP A 172 9.45 -4.93 -5.45
CA TRP A 172 8.20 -4.41 -4.90
C TRP A 172 8.43 -3.56 -3.64
N ALA A 173 9.23 -4.05 -2.68
CA ALA A 173 9.54 -3.31 -1.47
C ALA A 173 10.23 -1.96 -1.77
N GLU A 174 11.18 -1.95 -2.69
CA GLU A 174 11.89 -0.74 -3.13
C GLU A 174 10.97 0.23 -3.87
N THR A 175 10.10 -0.28 -4.76
CA THR A 175 9.09 0.54 -5.45
C THR A 175 8.18 1.25 -4.45
N VAL A 176 7.64 0.52 -3.47
CA VAL A 176 6.82 1.09 -2.41
C VAL A 176 7.60 2.16 -1.63
N LEU A 177 8.84 1.86 -1.25
CA LEU A 177 9.66 2.79 -0.48
C LEU A 177 10.00 4.06 -1.26
N ALA A 178 10.32 3.95 -2.55
CA ALA A 178 10.59 5.09 -3.43
C ALA A 178 9.35 5.99 -3.57
N LEU A 179 8.17 5.40 -3.81
CA LEU A 179 6.92 6.14 -3.90
C LEU A 179 6.55 6.83 -2.58
N VAL A 180 6.72 6.16 -1.44
CA VAL A 180 6.49 6.76 -0.12
C VAL A 180 7.50 7.89 0.16
N ARG A 181 8.78 7.69 -0.12
CA ARG A 181 9.82 8.73 0.05
C ARG A 181 9.53 9.97 -0.80
N LEU A 182 9.14 9.79 -2.05
CA LEU A 182 8.72 10.88 -2.93
C LEU A 182 7.50 11.62 -2.35
N ALA A 183 6.49 10.87 -1.90
CA ALA A 183 5.34 11.47 -1.24
C ALA A 183 5.77 12.26 0.01
N MET A 184 6.74 11.77 0.80
CA MET A 184 7.20 12.46 2.00
C MET A 184 7.98 13.73 1.69
N GLY A 185 8.81 13.72 0.65
CA GLY A 185 9.61 14.86 0.20
C GLY A 185 8.85 15.92 -0.61
N THR A 186 7.55 15.72 -0.87
CA THR A 186 6.73 16.63 -1.69
C THR A 186 5.65 17.29 -0.84
N GLU A 187 5.44 18.59 -1.01
CA GLU A 187 4.34 19.32 -0.38
C GLU A 187 2.97 18.81 -0.86
N GLU A 188 1.96 18.74 0.03
CA GLU A 188 0.68 18.08 -0.26
C GLU A 188 -0.03 18.64 -1.49
N ARG A 189 0.00 19.97 -1.64
CA ARG A 189 -0.60 20.67 -2.78
C ARG A 189 0.16 20.40 -4.08
N ALA A 190 1.49 20.35 -4.03
CA ALA A 190 2.31 20.03 -5.19
C ALA A 190 2.10 18.57 -5.62
N LEU A 191 1.99 17.65 -4.66
CA LEU A 191 1.73 16.24 -4.92
C LEU A 191 0.35 16.00 -5.54
N LEU A 192 -0.68 16.72 -5.08
CA LEU A 192 -2.00 16.69 -5.73
C LEU A 192 -1.91 17.17 -7.18
N GLN A 193 -1.25 18.30 -7.44
CA GLN A 193 -1.08 18.81 -8.81
C GLN A 193 -0.32 17.81 -9.70
N LEU A 194 0.71 17.17 -9.16
CA LEU A 194 1.42 16.10 -9.85
C LEU A 194 0.46 14.95 -10.23
N CYS A 195 -0.35 14.47 -9.29
CA CYS A 195 -1.31 13.37 -9.53
C CYS A 195 -2.46 13.73 -10.50
N LEU A 196 -2.77 15.03 -10.64
CA LEU A 196 -3.77 15.54 -11.57
C LEU A 196 -3.22 15.76 -12.98
N SER A 197 -1.89 15.84 -13.13
CA SER A 197 -1.23 15.94 -14.42
C SER A 197 -1.28 14.61 -15.19
N ASN A 198 -0.84 14.64 -16.46
CA ASN A 198 -0.72 13.44 -17.31
C ASN A 198 0.54 12.60 -16.99
N VAL A 199 1.15 12.79 -15.82
CA VAL A 199 2.33 12.05 -15.38
C VAL A 199 2.06 10.55 -15.33
N GLN A 200 3.03 9.75 -15.76
CA GLN A 200 3.02 8.31 -15.56
C GLN A 200 3.75 7.98 -14.27
N ILE A 201 3.32 6.93 -13.57
CA ILE A 201 3.96 6.46 -12.34
C ILE A 201 5.41 6.06 -12.58
N PHE A 202 5.76 5.68 -13.81
CA PHE A 202 7.15 5.50 -14.24
C PHE A 202 7.96 6.80 -14.12
N ASP A 203 7.42 7.94 -14.58
CA ASP A 203 8.07 9.24 -14.45
C ASP A 203 8.20 9.63 -12.96
N VAL A 204 7.19 9.29 -12.16
CA VAL A 204 7.23 9.49 -10.70
C VAL A 204 8.35 8.68 -10.06
N LEU A 205 8.50 7.41 -10.44
CA LEU A 205 9.58 6.55 -9.95
C LEU A 205 10.95 7.05 -10.39
N ALA A 206 11.08 7.57 -11.61
CA ALA A 206 12.32 8.16 -12.10
C ALA A 206 12.74 9.41 -11.30
N MET A 207 11.77 10.18 -10.77
CA MET A 207 12.04 11.32 -9.88
C MET A 207 12.38 10.93 -8.43
N ALA A 208 12.08 9.70 -8.02
CA ALA A 208 12.31 9.22 -6.66
C ALA A 208 13.72 8.66 -6.43
N ASN A 209 14.51 8.49 -7.49
CA ASN A 209 15.86 7.91 -7.51
C ASN A 209 16.95 8.97 -7.60
#